data_AF-A0A1M5IJV6-F1
#
_entry.id   AF-A0A1M5IJV6-F1
#
_cell.length_a   1.000
_cell.length_b   1.000
_cell.length_c   1.000
_cell.angle_alpha   90.00
_cell.angle_beta   90.00
_cell.angle_gamma   90.00
#
_symmetry.space_group_name_H-M   'P 1'
#
loop_
_entity.id
_entity.type
_entity.pdbx_description
1 polymer ?
#
loop_
_entity_poly.entity_id
_entity_poly.type
_entity_poly.pdbx_seq_one_letter_code
_entity_poly.pdbx_strand_id
1 'polypeptide(L)'
;MPNEVEEKLKQRELKTLKRFDAAKTQSVLLRSFFEKGFKSYDAFYAIVKNYYPDLSDKRLWDFWHFRILDDEISNKLTIVFEKLKSE
;
A
#
# COMPACT_ATOMS: atom_id res chain seq x y z
N MET A 1 -18.19 36.60 -15.55
CA MET A 1 -17.06 36.25 -14.66
C MET A 1 -17.27 34.80 -14.23
N PRO A 2 -16.43 33.82 -14.62
CA PRO A 2 -16.53 32.49 -14.05
C PRO A 2 -15.48 32.38 -12.94
N ASN A 3 -15.73 33.04 -11.81
CA ASN A 3 -14.85 32.90 -10.66
C ASN A 3 -15.41 31.82 -9.75
N GLU A 4 -14.69 30.71 -9.73
CA GLU A 4 -14.35 30.01 -8.50
C GLU A 4 -15.53 29.52 -7.69
N VAL A 5 -16.22 28.51 -8.23
CA VAL A 5 -16.66 27.43 -7.34
C VAL A 5 -15.39 26.65 -6.97
N GLU A 6 -14.58 27.21 -6.06
CA GLU A 6 -13.77 26.39 -5.16
C GLU A 6 -14.78 25.56 -4.37
N GLU A 7 -15.25 24.46 -4.96
CA GLU A 7 -16.03 23.47 -4.27
C GLU A 7 -15.07 22.82 -3.27
N LYS A 8 -14.96 23.41 -2.08
CA LYS A 8 -14.18 22.85 -0.98
C LYS A 8 -14.81 21.50 -0.65
N LEU A 9 -14.19 20.45 -1.16
CA LEU A 9 -14.57 19.07 -0.91
C LEU A 9 -14.84 18.87 0.58
N LYS A 10 -15.99 18.28 0.91
CA LYS A 10 -16.33 17.92 2.28
C LYS A 10 -15.30 16.92 2.77
N GLN A 11 -15.06 16.92 4.09
CA GLN A 11 -14.10 16.00 4.73
C GLN A 11 -14.32 14.52 4.36
N ARG A 12 -15.58 14.12 4.10
CA ARG A 12 -15.93 12.77 3.64
C ARG A 12 -15.44 12.45 2.22
N GLU A 13 -15.51 13.41 1.31
CA GLU A 13 -15.04 13.29 -0.07
C GLU A 13 -13.51 13.22 -0.09
N LEU A 14 -12.84 14.10 0.67
CA LEU A 14 -11.39 14.05 0.87
C LEU A 14 -10.93 12.69 1.42
N LYS A 15 -11.65 12.15 2.41
CA LYS A 15 -11.36 10.81 2.95
C LYS A 15 -11.53 9.70 1.92
N THR A 16 -12.47 9.85 0.99
CA THR A 16 -12.69 8.89 -0.09
C THR A 16 -11.58 8.96 -1.13
N LEU A 17 -11.18 10.17 -1.54
CA LEU A 17 -10.05 10.37 -2.45
C LEU A 17 -8.75 9.79 -1.87
N LYS A 18 -8.47 10.05 -0.59
CA LYS A 18 -7.31 9.44 0.10
C LYS A 18 -7.32 7.91 0.08
N ARG A 19 -8.50 7.28 0.13
CA ARG A 19 -8.60 5.82 -0.02
C ARG A 19 -8.25 5.36 -1.43
N PHE A 20 -8.66 6.10 -2.46
CA PHE A 20 -8.25 5.80 -3.83
C PHE A 20 -6.73 5.94 -4.02
N ASP A 21 -6.13 7.00 -3.47
CA ASP A 21 -4.69 7.22 -3.54
C ASP A 21 -3.89 6.13 -2.81
N ALA A 22 -4.36 5.72 -1.63
CA ALA A 22 -3.75 4.63 -0.88
C ALA A 22 -3.88 3.29 -1.64
N ALA A 23 -5.06 2.96 -2.16
CA ALA A 23 -5.26 1.74 -2.95
C ALA A 23 -4.36 1.72 -4.20
N LYS A 24 -4.22 2.86 -4.88
CA LYS A 24 -3.31 3.02 -6.02
C LYS A 24 -1.87 2.74 -5.60
N THR A 25 -1.41 3.35 -4.50
CA THR A 25 -0.05 3.14 -3.97
C THR A 25 0.20 1.67 -3.64
N GLN A 26 -0.71 1.03 -2.90
CA GLN A 26 -0.60 -0.39 -2.57
C GLN A 26 -0.57 -1.27 -3.83
N SER A 27 -1.37 -0.93 -4.86
CA SER A 27 -1.42 -1.70 -6.10
C SER A 27 -0.10 -1.63 -6.86
N VAL A 28 0.57 -0.47 -6.84
CA VAL A 28 1.88 -0.28 -7.47
C VAL A 28 2.93 -1.11 -6.75
N LEU A 29 2.92 -1.13 -5.42
CA LEU A 29 3.83 -1.96 -4.61
C LEU A 29 3.64 -3.44 -4.92
N LEU A 30 2.41 -3.93 -4.86
CA LEU A 30 2.12 -5.34 -5.09
C LEU A 30 2.42 -5.76 -6.54
N ARG A 31 2.16 -4.88 -7.51
CA ARG A 31 2.56 -5.11 -8.90
C ARG A 31 4.07 -5.20 -9.05
N SER A 32 4.84 -4.30 -8.42
CA SER A 32 6.30 -4.36 -8.45
C SER A 32 6.83 -5.65 -7.84
N PHE A 33 6.16 -6.19 -6.82
CA PHE A 33 6.48 -7.49 -6.24
C PHE A 33 6.26 -8.64 -7.24
N PHE A 34 5.13 -8.64 -7.95
CA PHE A 34 4.85 -9.63 -9.01
C PHE A 34 5.81 -9.53 -10.20
N GLU A 35 6.18 -8.33 -10.60
CA GLU A 35 7.14 -8.08 -11.69
C GLU A 35 8.55 -8.61 -11.36
N LYS A 36 8.90 -8.73 -10.07
CA LYS A 36 10.13 -9.40 -9.61
C LYS A 36 10.05 -10.93 -9.62
N GLY A 37 8.90 -11.51 -9.96
CA GLY A 37 8.71 -12.96 -10.09
C GLY A 37 8.15 -13.65 -8.85
N PHE A 38 7.95 -12.94 -7.73
CA PHE A 38 7.30 -13.48 -6.56
C PHE A 38 5.78 -13.50 -6.77
N LYS A 39 5.12 -14.65 -6.63
CA LYS A 39 3.71 -14.82 -7.05
C LYS A 39 2.77 -15.35 -5.96
N SER A 40 3.26 -15.60 -4.76
CA SER A 40 2.45 -16.15 -3.66
C SER A 40 2.42 -15.23 -2.46
N TYR A 41 1.32 -15.31 -1.72
CA TYR A 41 1.22 -14.67 -0.41
C TYR A 41 2.30 -15.20 0.54
N ASP A 42 2.62 -16.50 0.50
CA ASP A 42 3.64 -17.08 1.36
C ASP A 42 5.03 -16.48 1.11
N ALA A 43 5.39 -16.21 -0.16
CA ALA A 43 6.63 -15.53 -0.50
C ALA A 43 6.63 -14.09 0.02
N PHE A 44 5.51 -13.37 -0.17
CA PHE A 44 5.34 -12.02 0.35
C PHE A 44 5.48 -11.99 1.88
N TYR A 45 4.78 -12.89 2.56
CA TYR A 45 4.81 -13.03 4.01
C TYR A 45 6.23 -13.31 4.51
N ALA A 46 6.91 -14.31 3.95
CA ALA A 46 8.27 -14.67 4.35
C ALA A 46 9.26 -13.51 4.18
N ILE A 47 9.21 -12.84 3.01
CA ILE A 47 10.06 -11.68 2.72
C ILE A 47 9.79 -10.56 3.72
N VAL A 48 8.53 -10.18 3.93
CA VAL A 48 8.23 -9.03 4.79
C VAL A 48 8.54 -9.34 6.26
N LYS A 49 8.22 -10.55 6.74
CA LYS A 49 8.50 -10.96 8.11
C LYS A 49 10.00 -11.09 8.40
N ASN A 50 10.83 -11.31 7.38
CA ASN A 50 12.28 -11.26 7.52
C ASN A 50 12.80 -9.85 7.89
N TYR A 51 12.17 -8.78 7.40
CA TYR A 51 12.56 -7.40 7.73
C TYR A 51 11.76 -6.82 8.90
N TYR A 52 10.50 -7.22 9.05
CA TYR A 52 9.58 -6.71 10.07
C TYR A 52 8.85 -7.87 10.78
N PRO A 53 9.52 -8.60 11.68
CA PRO A 53 8.94 -9.77 12.34
C PRO A 53 7.72 -9.43 13.21
N ASP A 54 7.70 -8.23 13.79
CA ASP A 54 6.61 -7.75 14.66
C ASP A 54 5.36 -7.30 13.88
N LEU A 55 5.44 -7.25 12.55
CA LEU A 55 4.29 -6.86 11.74
C LEU A 55 3.23 -7.95 11.84
N SER A 56 2.00 -7.55 12.17
CA SER A 56 0.92 -8.50 12.38
C SER A 56 0.52 -9.17 11.08
N ASP A 57 0.28 -10.48 11.16
CA ASP A 57 -0.13 -11.31 10.03
C ASP A 57 -1.47 -10.84 9.44
N LYS A 58 -2.39 -10.38 10.29
CA LYS A 58 -3.67 -9.80 9.85
C LYS A 58 -3.46 -8.58 8.95
N ARG A 59 -2.58 -7.65 9.33
CA ARG A 59 -2.32 -6.44 8.52
C ARG A 59 -1.69 -6.81 7.17
N LEU A 60 -0.80 -7.81 7.13
CA LEU A 60 -0.24 -8.32 5.87
C LEU A 60 -1.30 -8.91 4.96
N TRP A 61 -2.21 -9.71 5.53
CA TRP A 61 -3.33 -10.28 4.81
C TRP A 61 -4.30 -9.20 4.29
N ASP A 62 -4.57 -8.19 5.11
CA ASP A 62 -5.43 -7.07 4.74
C ASP A 62 -4.80 -6.20 3.64
N PHE A 63 -3.48 -5.98 3.67
CA PHE A 63 -2.75 -5.34 2.57
C PHE A 63 -2.85 -6.15 1.27
N TRP A 64 -2.55 -7.46 1.33
CA TRP A 64 -2.55 -8.33 0.14
C TRP A 64 -3.90 -8.33 -0.57
N HIS A 65 -5.00 -8.21 0.17
CA HIS A 65 -6.36 -8.20 -0.35
C HIS A 65 -6.97 -6.80 -0.47
N PHE A 66 -6.19 -5.73 -0.27
CA PHE A 66 -6.67 -4.34 -0.31
C PHE A 66 -7.87 -4.06 0.63
N ARG A 67 -7.97 -4.78 1.76
CA ARG A 67 -9.10 -4.71 2.70
C ARG A 67 -9.02 -3.49 3.61
N ILE A 68 -7.82 -3.19 4.09
CA ILE A 68 -7.55 -2.05 4.96
C ILE A 68 -6.38 -1.26 4.38
N LEU A 69 -6.65 0.02 4.13
CA LEU A 69 -5.67 0.97 3.63
C LEU A 69 -4.97 1.58 4.84
N ASP A 70 -3.72 1.19 5.01
CA ASP A 70 -2.91 1.48 6.18
C ASP A 70 -1.57 2.05 5.68
N ASP A 71 -1.33 3.31 5.98
CA ASP A 71 -0.16 4.03 5.46
C ASP A 71 1.14 3.49 6.09
N GLU A 72 1.09 3.01 7.33
CA GLU A 72 2.27 2.47 8.02
C GLU A 72 2.72 1.16 7.38
N ILE A 73 1.79 0.24 7.07
CA ILE A 73 2.16 -1.00 6.38
C ILE A 73 2.66 -0.70 4.96
N SER A 74 2.03 0.24 4.26
CA SER A 74 2.45 0.65 2.92
C SER A 74 3.89 1.18 2.93
N ASN A 75 4.24 2.03 3.90
CA ASN A 75 5.59 2.56 4.07
C ASN A 75 6.62 1.46 4.38
N LYS A 76 6.29 0.53 5.30
CA LYS A 76 7.17 -0.61 5.61
C LYS A 76 7.42 -1.48 4.38
N LEU A 77 6.38 -1.76 3.60
CA LEU A 77 6.47 -2.57 2.39
C LEU A 77 7.26 -1.87 1.27
N THR A 78 7.11 -0.55 1.12
CA THR A 78 7.99 0.25 0.25
C THR A 78 9.45 0.04 0.61
N ILE A 79 9.80 0.16 1.89
CA ILE A 79 11.19 -0.03 2.36
C ILE A 79 11.69 -1.45 2.06
N VAL A 80 10.89 -2.49 2.32
CA VAL A 80 11.27 -3.87 1.98
C VAL A 80 11.55 -4.01 0.49
N PHE A 81 10.64 -3.52 -0.36
CA PHE A 81 10.76 -3.68 -1.80
C PHE A 81 11.85 -2.81 -2.42
N GLU A 82 12.18 -1.67 -1.83
CA GLU A 82 13.35 -0.87 -2.19
C GLU A 82 14.66 -1.58 -1.85
N LYS A 83 14.75 -2.21 -0.67
CA LYS A 83 15.93 -3.02 -0.32
C LYS A 83 16.13 -4.19 -1.29
N LEU A 84 15.05 -4.81 -1.75
CA LEU A 84 15.09 -5.84 -2.80
C LEU A 84 15.40 -5.31 -4.21
N LYS A 85 15.52 -3.99 -4.41
CA LYS A 85 16.01 -3.40 -5.69
C LYS A 85 17.51 -3.10 -5.65
N SER A 86 18.08 -2.92 -4.46
CA SER A 86 19.51 -2.64 -4.27
C SER A 86 20.39 -3.88 -4.12
N GLU A 87 19.76 -5.06 -3.99
CA GLU A 87 20.39 -6.39 -4.07
C GLU A 87 20.29 -6.94 -5.49
#